data_AF-A0A1G2BPR8-F1
#
_entry.id   AF-A0A1G2BPR8-F1
#
_cell.length_a   1.000
_cell.length_b   1.000
_cell.length_c   1.000
_cell.angle_alpha   90.00
_cell.angle_beta   90.00
_cell.angle_gamma   90.00
#
_symmetry.space_group_name_H-M   'P 1'
#
loop_
_entity.id
_entity.type
_entity.pdbx_description
1 polymer ?
#
loop_
_entity_poly.entity_id
_entity_poly.type
_entity_poly.pdbx_seq_one_letter_code
_entity_poly.pdbx_strand_id
1 'polypeptide(L)'
;MTEASSKKVALLSNFTIKGLDNQLRTSAKQYGIDIDVYTGEYGQWQQEILGNRLYEFNPDIIFVIVDFDGLEDQIEMINQLALKISAKIVVCGYGAKRKLDEHFRDNVQIIVFDFEGWLEQVGKNDNWNTKYRELGDLRLHPNAFAPLARELAAYLIPLAGKTKKCLVLDLDNTLWGGIIGEDGLGGIKLSPTGEGAPYYEFQKLIKGLKERGIILAIASSNNEPDVKEVFAKHKHMVLKEDDFAARRVNWNNKAENMRQLAAELNIGLDAMVFIDDDPRNRELIREAIPEVEALEMPVNPAEYLRTLLDYKGFTSLGITDEDIKRTGMYADEKKRRQFKEQVIDLDLFLRGLGLSITIQPVSGAHLPRAAQLTQKTNQFNLTTRRYQEAEIKNMMAKGEKVWILDVKDKFGEYGLTGLIIVRNHEFWEIDTFLMSCRVLGKRIEEEFFGQALNQLKKQDPKTIIGQYLPTAKNEQVKDFYRRFGFTKRESGREGIWERDLSDFTFQPLDFINTDIQQYE
;
A
#
# COMPACT_ATOMS: atom_id res chain seq x y z
N MET A 1 10.91 -21.01 2.78
CA MET A 1 10.91 -19.99 1.72
C MET A 1 9.86 -20.39 0.70
N THR A 2 8.67 -19.80 0.74
CA THR A 2 7.73 -19.88 -0.38
C THR A 2 8.34 -19.11 -1.55
N GLU A 3 8.58 -19.76 -2.68
CA GLU A 3 8.98 -19.09 -3.92
C GLU A 3 8.00 -17.94 -4.18
N ALA A 4 8.52 -16.71 -4.25
CA ALA A 4 7.69 -15.58 -4.65
C ALA A 4 7.25 -15.83 -6.10
N SER A 5 5.93 -15.90 -6.35
CA SER A 5 5.45 -16.12 -7.72
C SER A 5 5.93 -14.98 -8.62
N SER A 6 6.55 -15.34 -9.75
CA SER A 6 6.98 -14.39 -10.78
C SER A 6 5.81 -13.49 -11.20
N LYS A 7 6.06 -12.18 -11.35
CA LYS A 7 5.05 -11.24 -11.87
C LYS A 7 4.99 -11.31 -13.37
N LYS A 8 3.78 -11.46 -13.91
CA LYS A 8 3.55 -11.57 -15.34
C LYS A 8 3.40 -10.19 -15.96
N VAL A 9 4.28 -9.84 -16.87
CA VAL A 9 4.35 -8.53 -17.50
C VAL A 9 4.16 -8.69 -19.00
N ALA A 10 3.25 -7.94 -19.59
CA ALA A 10 3.11 -7.87 -21.05
C ALA A 10 3.66 -6.55 -21.61
N LEU A 11 4.41 -6.62 -22.70
CA LEU A 11 4.91 -5.49 -23.48
C LEU A 11 4.23 -5.50 -24.84
N LEU A 12 3.45 -4.46 -25.12
CA LEU A 12 2.75 -4.26 -26.39
C LEU A 12 3.25 -2.96 -27.03
N SER A 13 3.58 -3.00 -28.32
CA SER A 13 4.05 -1.81 -29.04
C SER A 13 3.68 -1.87 -30.53
N ASN A 14 3.53 -0.69 -31.14
CA ASN A 14 3.37 -0.54 -32.59
C ASN A 14 4.70 -0.30 -33.33
N PHE A 15 5.85 -0.37 -32.63
CA PHE A 15 7.19 -0.31 -33.21
C PHE A 15 8.12 -1.33 -32.53
N THR A 16 9.37 -1.44 -33.00
CA THR A 16 10.32 -2.43 -32.45
C THR A 16 10.80 -2.06 -31.05
N ILE A 17 10.56 -2.95 -30.07
CA ILE A 17 11.05 -2.87 -28.69
C ILE A 17 11.88 -4.10 -28.26
N LYS A 18 12.41 -4.85 -29.24
CA LYS A 18 13.17 -6.09 -29.00
C LYS A 18 14.39 -5.83 -28.12
N GLY A 19 14.47 -6.47 -26.96
CA GLY A 19 15.55 -6.29 -25.98
C GLY A 19 15.16 -5.44 -24.76
N LEU A 20 14.03 -4.72 -24.81
CA LEU A 20 13.48 -4.03 -23.64
C LEU A 20 13.08 -5.01 -22.54
N ASP A 21 12.61 -6.20 -22.90
CA ASP A 21 12.26 -7.29 -22.00
C ASP A 21 13.44 -7.71 -21.10
N ASN A 22 14.65 -7.82 -21.64
CA ASN A 22 15.86 -8.14 -20.88
C ASN A 22 16.25 -7.01 -19.93
N GLN A 23 16.13 -5.75 -20.38
CA GLN A 23 16.40 -4.59 -19.53
C GLN A 23 15.37 -4.48 -18.39
N LEU A 24 14.11 -4.80 -18.66
CA LEU A 24 13.05 -4.82 -17.66
C LEU A 24 13.26 -5.91 -16.62
N ARG A 25 13.65 -7.13 -17.04
CA ARG A 25 14.02 -8.22 -16.10
C ARG A 25 15.17 -7.79 -15.19
N THR A 26 16.20 -7.17 -15.76
CA THR A 26 17.35 -6.67 -15.01
C THR A 26 16.92 -5.59 -14.00
N SER A 27 16.10 -4.63 -14.42
CA SER A 27 15.61 -3.54 -13.57
C SER A 27 14.68 -4.04 -12.46
N ALA A 28 13.78 -4.99 -12.75
CA ALA A 28 12.91 -5.61 -11.76
C ALA A 28 13.70 -6.38 -10.70
N LYS A 29 14.78 -7.07 -11.11
CA LYS A 29 15.64 -7.81 -10.19
C LYS A 29 16.38 -6.91 -9.20
N GLN A 30 16.67 -5.64 -9.55
CA GLN A 30 17.23 -4.65 -8.62
C GLN A 30 16.29 -4.36 -7.44
N TYR A 31 14.96 -4.51 -7.63
CA TYR A 31 13.96 -4.45 -6.57
C TYR A 31 13.65 -5.83 -5.94
N GLY A 32 14.42 -6.86 -6.31
CA GLY A 32 14.21 -8.25 -5.92
C GLY A 32 12.88 -8.82 -6.43
N ILE A 33 12.41 -8.37 -7.59
CA ILE A 33 11.16 -8.83 -8.21
C ILE A 33 11.52 -9.72 -9.39
N ASP A 34 11.04 -10.96 -9.36
CA ASP A 34 11.09 -11.87 -10.50
C ASP A 34 9.90 -11.64 -11.41
N ILE A 35 10.15 -11.59 -12.72
CA ILE A 35 9.12 -11.35 -13.73
C ILE A 35 9.19 -12.36 -14.87
N ASP A 36 8.02 -12.67 -15.41
CA ASP A 36 7.83 -13.38 -16.67
C ASP A 36 7.30 -12.36 -17.67
N VAL A 37 8.00 -12.21 -18.79
CA VAL A 37 7.68 -11.18 -19.80
C VAL A 37 7.10 -11.81 -21.04
N TYR A 38 5.91 -11.37 -21.43
CA TYR A 38 5.31 -11.56 -22.75
C TYR A 38 5.60 -10.33 -23.61
N THR A 39 6.12 -10.51 -24.82
CA THR A 39 6.32 -9.42 -25.77
C THR A 39 5.50 -9.72 -27.01
N GLY A 40 4.54 -8.84 -27.33
CA GLY A 40 3.71 -9.01 -28.53
C GLY A 40 4.53 -8.97 -29.82
N GLU A 41 4.07 -9.66 -30.85
CA GLU A 41 4.75 -9.62 -32.15
C GLU A 41 4.70 -8.22 -32.78
N TYR A 42 5.76 -7.87 -33.52
CA TYR A 42 5.93 -6.54 -34.11
C TYR A 42 4.75 -6.14 -35.01
N GLY A 43 4.23 -4.93 -34.83
CA GLY A 43 3.10 -4.40 -35.60
C GLY A 43 1.77 -5.13 -35.39
N GLN A 44 1.76 -6.17 -34.54
CA GLN A 44 0.61 -7.03 -34.29
C GLN A 44 -0.04 -6.75 -32.94
N TRP A 45 0.31 -5.68 -32.22
CA TRP A 45 -0.35 -5.37 -30.94
C TRP A 45 -1.89 -5.30 -31.07
N GLN A 46 -2.40 -4.92 -32.24
CA GLN A 46 -3.82 -5.01 -32.58
C GLN A 46 -4.34 -6.45 -32.65
N GLN A 47 -3.59 -7.34 -33.28
CA GLN A 47 -3.91 -8.76 -33.37
C GLN A 47 -3.74 -9.47 -32.01
N GLU A 48 -2.83 -9.01 -31.16
CA GLU A 48 -2.65 -9.51 -29.79
C GLU A 48 -3.84 -9.18 -28.89
N ILE A 49 -4.42 -7.96 -29.02
CA ILE A 49 -5.66 -7.57 -28.31
C ILE A 49 -6.87 -8.36 -28.82
N LEU A 50 -6.85 -8.80 -30.07
CA LEU A 50 -7.92 -9.60 -30.66
C LEU A 50 -7.73 -11.13 -30.47
N GLY A 51 -6.49 -11.58 -30.29
CA GLY A 51 -6.10 -12.98 -30.16
C GLY A 51 -6.05 -13.48 -28.71
N ASN A 52 -5.82 -14.78 -28.52
CA ASN A 52 -5.95 -15.41 -27.20
C ASN A 52 -4.65 -15.44 -26.36
N ARG A 53 -3.47 -15.32 -27.00
CA ARG A 53 -2.17 -15.54 -26.33
C ARG A 53 -1.93 -14.62 -25.14
N LEU A 54 -2.25 -13.33 -25.28
CA LEU A 54 -2.15 -12.34 -24.21
C LEU A 54 -3.06 -12.70 -23.02
N TYR A 55 -4.28 -13.14 -23.29
CA TYR A 55 -5.26 -13.48 -22.26
C TYR A 55 -4.93 -14.81 -21.58
N GLU A 56 -4.41 -15.79 -22.33
CA GLU A 56 -3.87 -17.06 -21.79
C GLU A 56 -2.65 -16.81 -20.90
N PHE A 57 -1.80 -15.85 -21.26
CA PHE A 57 -0.67 -15.46 -20.44
C PHE A 57 -1.13 -14.91 -19.08
N ASN A 58 -2.26 -14.21 -19.04
CA ASN A 58 -2.87 -13.61 -17.84
C ASN A 58 -1.90 -12.68 -17.07
N PRO A 59 -1.47 -11.55 -17.69
CA PRO A 59 -0.54 -10.61 -17.08
C PRO A 59 -1.10 -9.92 -15.82
N ASP A 60 -0.21 -9.61 -14.88
CA ASP A 60 -0.50 -8.71 -13.75
C ASP A 60 -0.51 -7.23 -14.20
N ILE A 61 0.32 -6.90 -15.20
CA ILE A 61 0.48 -5.56 -15.76
C ILE A 61 0.83 -5.60 -17.25
N ILE A 62 0.35 -4.62 -17.99
CA ILE A 62 0.59 -4.44 -19.42
C ILE A 62 1.19 -3.05 -19.65
N PHE A 63 2.35 -2.98 -20.28
CA PHE A 63 2.91 -1.74 -20.79
C PHE A 63 2.57 -1.62 -22.27
N VAL A 64 1.80 -0.59 -22.62
CA VAL A 64 1.41 -0.26 -23.99
C VAL A 64 2.27 0.91 -24.45
N ILE A 65 3.26 0.64 -25.30
CA ILE A 65 4.26 1.61 -25.74
C ILE A 65 4.00 1.96 -27.20
N VAL A 66 3.36 3.11 -27.43
CA VAL A 66 2.74 3.42 -28.72
C VAL A 66 3.12 4.81 -29.20
N ASP A 67 3.48 4.91 -30.48
CA ASP A 67 3.54 6.16 -31.23
C ASP A 67 2.14 6.47 -31.79
N PHE A 68 1.50 7.56 -31.33
CA PHE A 68 0.14 7.93 -31.75
C PHE A 68 0.12 8.76 -33.05
N ASP A 69 1.29 9.09 -33.62
CA ASP A 69 1.36 9.83 -34.89
C ASP A 69 0.60 9.07 -36.00
N GLY A 70 -0.54 9.63 -36.44
CA GLY A 70 -1.32 9.12 -37.57
C GLY A 70 -2.29 7.96 -37.29
N LEU A 71 -2.54 7.61 -36.02
CA LEU A 71 -3.40 6.46 -35.65
C LEU A 71 -4.47 6.86 -34.61
N GLU A 72 -5.63 7.32 -35.07
CA GLU A 72 -6.74 7.76 -34.18
C GLU A 72 -7.39 6.60 -33.40
N ASP A 73 -7.34 5.37 -33.94
CA ASP A 73 -8.02 4.19 -33.37
C ASP A 73 -7.32 3.58 -32.13
N GLN A 74 -6.11 4.02 -31.77
CA GLN A 74 -5.30 3.38 -30.73
C GLN A 74 -5.92 3.52 -29.32
N ILE A 75 -6.60 4.64 -29.04
CA ILE A 75 -7.26 4.87 -27.74
C ILE A 75 -8.41 3.87 -27.54
N GLU A 76 -9.21 3.66 -28.58
CA GLU A 76 -10.35 2.73 -28.51
C GLU A 76 -9.90 1.29 -28.31
N MET A 77 -8.76 0.93 -28.91
CA MET A 77 -8.15 -0.37 -28.69
C MET A 77 -7.67 -0.58 -27.25
N ILE A 78 -7.12 0.45 -26.62
CA ILE A 78 -6.75 0.41 -25.20
C ILE A 78 -8.01 0.24 -24.33
N ASN A 79 -9.12 0.91 -24.66
CA ASN A 79 -10.41 0.68 -23.99
C ASN A 79 -10.86 -0.78 -24.11
N GLN A 80 -10.82 -1.34 -25.32
CA GLN A 80 -11.20 -2.74 -25.56
C GLN A 80 -10.32 -3.73 -24.81
N LEU A 81 -9.01 -3.47 -24.73
CA LEU A 81 -8.09 -4.27 -23.93
C LEU A 81 -8.50 -4.21 -22.45
N ALA A 82 -8.72 -3.01 -21.90
CA ALA A 82 -9.14 -2.81 -20.51
C ALA A 82 -10.46 -3.52 -20.17
N LEU A 83 -11.40 -3.61 -21.12
CA LEU A 83 -12.65 -4.35 -20.93
C LEU A 83 -12.47 -5.87 -20.88
N LYS A 84 -11.43 -6.40 -21.52
CA LYS A 84 -11.19 -7.86 -21.66
C LYS A 84 -10.23 -8.42 -20.61
N ILE A 85 -9.47 -7.57 -19.91
CA ILE A 85 -8.48 -8.01 -18.92
C ILE A 85 -8.57 -7.19 -17.64
N SER A 86 -8.26 -7.80 -16.49
CA SER A 86 -8.24 -7.11 -15.19
C SER A 86 -6.87 -6.52 -14.83
N ALA A 87 -5.84 -6.74 -15.66
CA ALA A 87 -4.48 -6.27 -15.44
C ALA A 87 -4.40 -4.75 -15.39
N LYS A 88 -3.43 -4.20 -14.65
CA LYS A 88 -3.11 -2.77 -14.75
C LYS A 88 -2.52 -2.47 -16.12
N ILE A 89 -2.87 -1.35 -16.71
CA ILE A 89 -2.38 -0.94 -18.03
C ILE A 89 -1.62 0.37 -17.88
N VAL A 90 -0.36 0.40 -18.31
CA VAL A 90 0.46 1.62 -18.31
C VAL A 90 0.69 2.03 -19.75
N VAL A 91 0.13 3.18 -20.15
CA VAL A 91 0.20 3.70 -21.51
C VAL A 91 1.39 4.66 -21.61
N CYS A 92 2.37 4.28 -22.41
CA CYS A 92 3.54 5.07 -22.76
C CYS A 92 3.33 5.61 -24.18
N GLY A 93 2.64 6.74 -24.29
CA GLY A 93 2.23 7.32 -25.57
C GLY A 93 3.05 8.52 -25.99
N TYR A 94 3.52 8.54 -27.24
CA TYR A 94 4.08 9.74 -27.88
C TYR A 94 3.04 10.40 -28.79
N GLY A 95 2.93 11.73 -28.78
CA GLY A 95 2.08 12.50 -29.70
C GLY A 95 0.61 12.67 -29.24
N ALA A 96 0.24 12.14 -28.07
CA ALA A 96 -1.14 12.14 -27.59
C ALA A 96 -1.30 12.43 -26.09
N LYS A 97 -0.26 12.92 -25.39
CA LYS A 97 -0.27 13.07 -23.92
C LYS A 97 -1.56 13.72 -23.38
N ARG A 98 -1.90 14.92 -23.86
CA ARG A 98 -3.10 15.63 -23.38
C ARG A 98 -4.39 14.84 -23.60
N LYS A 99 -4.53 14.19 -24.76
CA LYS A 99 -5.72 13.37 -25.08
C LYS A 99 -5.79 12.16 -24.15
N LEU A 100 -4.66 11.50 -23.88
CA LEU A 100 -4.59 10.35 -22.97
C LEU A 100 -4.94 10.75 -21.53
N ASP A 101 -4.36 11.86 -21.04
CA ASP A 101 -4.63 12.37 -19.69
C ASP A 101 -6.09 12.80 -19.51
N GLU A 102 -6.72 13.38 -20.54
CA GLU A 102 -8.13 13.75 -20.52
C GLU A 102 -9.05 12.52 -20.57
N HIS A 103 -8.73 11.54 -21.43
CA HIS A 103 -9.57 10.36 -21.67
C HIS A 103 -9.49 9.33 -20.52
N PHE A 104 -8.31 9.13 -19.94
CA PHE A 104 -8.08 8.12 -18.90
C PHE A 104 -8.03 8.68 -17.48
N ARG A 105 -8.33 9.96 -17.27
CA ARG A 105 -8.23 10.64 -15.97
C ARG A 105 -8.85 9.87 -14.80
N ASP A 106 -10.08 9.40 -15.01
CA ASP A 106 -10.89 8.75 -13.99
C ASP A 106 -10.82 7.21 -14.07
N ASN A 107 -9.98 6.68 -14.96
CA ASN A 107 -9.84 5.25 -15.14
C ASN A 107 -8.85 4.68 -14.11
N VAL A 108 -9.35 3.90 -13.15
CA VAL A 108 -8.52 3.31 -12.10
C VAL A 108 -7.60 2.19 -12.58
N GLN A 109 -7.87 1.59 -13.74
CA GLN A 109 -7.10 0.48 -14.30
C GLN A 109 -5.94 0.97 -15.16
N ILE A 110 -6.12 2.11 -15.84
CA ILE A 110 -5.19 2.66 -16.82
C ILE A 110 -4.39 3.81 -16.21
N ILE A 111 -3.08 3.76 -16.37
CA ILE A 111 -2.14 4.80 -15.93
C ILE A 111 -1.45 5.37 -17.16
N VAL A 112 -1.44 6.69 -17.30
CA VAL A 112 -0.69 7.37 -18.36
C VAL A 112 0.71 7.70 -17.85
N PHE A 113 1.73 7.13 -18.50
CA PHE A 113 3.12 7.48 -18.24
C PHE A 113 3.48 8.74 -19.03
N ASP A 114 4.18 9.69 -18.40
CA ASP A 114 4.69 10.90 -19.06
C ASP A 114 5.88 10.57 -19.98
N PHE A 115 5.58 9.86 -21.06
CA PHE A 115 6.57 9.35 -22.00
C PHE A 115 7.30 10.47 -22.73
N GLU A 116 6.60 11.55 -23.09
CA GLU A 116 7.19 12.73 -23.71
C GLU A 116 8.13 13.45 -22.75
N GLY A 117 7.70 13.71 -21.50
CA GLY A 117 8.54 14.32 -20.49
C GLY A 117 9.78 13.47 -20.16
N TRP A 118 9.63 12.16 -20.12
CA TRP A 118 10.74 11.23 -19.96
C TRP A 118 11.70 11.28 -21.16
N LEU A 119 11.20 11.31 -22.40
CA LEU A 119 12.03 11.43 -23.60
C LEU A 119 12.87 12.71 -23.59
N GLU A 120 12.31 13.84 -23.15
CA GLU A 120 13.07 15.09 -23.00
C GLU A 120 14.22 14.93 -21.98
N GLN A 121 13.99 14.21 -20.88
CA GLN A 121 15.02 13.97 -19.86
C GLN A 121 16.16 13.07 -20.34
N VAL A 122 15.86 12.03 -21.12
CA VAL A 122 16.88 11.08 -21.63
C VAL A 122 17.55 11.56 -22.92
N GLY A 123 17.10 12.67 -23.49
CA GLY A 123 17.60 13.21 -24.77
C GLY A 123 16.78 12.70 -25.94
N LYS A 124 15.68 13.38 -26.25
CA LYS A 124 14.71 13.01 -27.30
C LYS A 124 15.34 12.90 -28.69
N ASN A 125 16.27 13.79 -29.02
CA ASN A 125 16.89 13.79 -30.36
C ASN A 125 17.73 12.54 -30.61
N ASP A 126 18.44 12.06 -29.59
CA ASP A 126 19.30 10.88 -29.69
C ASP A 126 18.52 9.57 -29.54
N ASN A 127 17.34 9.61 -28.92
CA ASN A 127 16.59 8.42 -28.55
C ASN A 127 15.26 8.21 -29.28
N TRP A 128 14.66 9.25 -29.85
CA TRP A 128 13.36 9.18 -30.53
C TRP A 128 13.43 9.72 -31.97
N ASN A 129 14.06 10.87 -32.18
CA ASN A 129 14.21 11.48 -33.51
C ASN A 129 15.46 10.98 -34.25
N THR A 130 15.73 9.68 -34.20
CA THR A 130 16.93 9.13 -34.82
C THR A 130 16.79 9.00 -36.33
N LYS A 131 17.91 9.03 -37.05
CA LYS A 131 17.97 8.67 -38.49
C LYS A 131 17.43 7.27 -38.80
N TYR A 132 17.31 6.41 -37.79
CA TYR A 132 16.80 5.05 -37.91
C TYR A 132 15.27 4.98 -37.98
N ARG A 133 14.57 6.09 -37.66
CA ARG A 133 13.11 6.21 -37.87
C ARG A 133 12.75 5.97 -39.34
N GLU A 134 13.55 6.53 -40.26
CA GLU A 134 13.33 6.41 -41.71
C GLU A 134 13.88 5.09 -42.31
N LEU A 135 14.78 4.40 -41.60
CA LEU A 135 15.53 3.26 -42.14
C LEU A 135 15.07 1.88 -41.65
N GLY A 136 14.25 1.77 -40.59
CA GLY A 136 13.90 0.45 -40.04
C GLY A 136 12.80 0.39 -38.98
N ASP A 137 11.87 1.35 -38.94
CA ASP A 137 10.77 1.43 -37.96
C ASP A 137 11.19 1.30 -36.47
N LEU A 138 12.43 1.67 -36.20
CA LEU A 138 12.99 1.79 -34.87
C LEU A 138 12.69 3.20 -34.36
N ARG A 139 11.56 3.36 -33.67
CA ARG A 139 11.17 4.64 -33.05
C ARG A 139 12.04 4.94 -31.83
N LEU A 140 12.15 3.98 -30.90
CA LEU A 140 12.94 4.12 -29.69
C LEU A 140 14.33 3.52 -29.87
N HIS A 141 15.37 4.33 -29.70
CA HIS A 141 16.76 3.87 -29.78
C HIS A 141 17.10 2.92 -28.61
N PRO A 142 17.86 1.83 -28.82
CA PRO A 142 18.21 0.87 -27.77
C PRO A 142 18.91 1.46 -26.53
N ASN A 143 19.62 2.59 -26.68
CA ASN A 143 20.22 3.31 -25.55
C ASN A 143 19.17 3.75 -24.52
N ALA A 144 17.92 3.95 -24.95
CA ALA A 144 16.83 4.36 -24.09
C ALA A 144 16.15 3.17 -23.38
N PHE A 145 16.47 1.92 -23.72
CA PHE A 145 15.79 0.76 -23.13
C PHE A 145 16.10 0.57 -21.64
N ALA A 146 17.36 0.72 -21.24
CA ALA A 146 17.75 0.63 -19.84
C ALA A 146 17.09 1.73 -18.97
N PRO A 147 17.13 3.03 -19.34
CA PRO A 147 16.44 4.06 -18.56
C PRO A 147 14.92 3.93 -18.60
N LEU A 148 14.32 3.48 -19.72
CA LEU A 148 12.88 3.21 -19.76
C LEU A 148 12.50 2.05 -18.84
N ALA A 149 13.24 0.94 -18.92
CA ALA A 149 13.02 -0.23 -18.08
C ALA A 149 13.10 0.10 -16.58
N ARG A 150 13.97 1.03 -16.17
CA ARG A 150 14.04 1.51 -14.79
C ARG A 150 12.77 2.20 -14.34
N GLU A 151 12.19 3.05 -15.19
CA GLU A 151 10.91 3.71 -14.90
C GLU A 151 9.74 2.72 -14.90
N LEU A 152 9.69 1.80 -15.87
CA LEU A 152 8.62 0.79 -15.94
C LEU A 152 8.69 -0.20 -14.76
N ALA A 153 9.89 -0.58 -14.30
CA ALA A 153 10.06 -1.47 -13.16
C ALA A 153 9.49 -0.89 -11.86
N ALA A 154 9.39 0.44 -11.72
CA ALA A 154 8.80 1.06 -10.54
C ALA A 154 7.33 0.68 -10.34
N TYR A 155 6.59 0.42 -11.42
CA TYR A 155 5.19 -0.02 -11.36
C TYR A 155 5.03 -1.46 -10.83
N LEU A 156 6.12 -2.24 -10.83
CA LEU A 156 6.11 -3.61 -10.31
C LEU A 156 6.23 -3.66 -8.79
N ILE A 157 6.85 -2.65 -8.17
CA ILE A 157 7.05 -2.54 -6.72
C ILE A 157 5.72 -2.69 -5.95
N PRO A 158 4.65 -1.94 -6.28
CA PRO A 158 3.34 -2.11 -5.65
C PRO A 158 2.65 -3.44 -5.95
N LEU A 159 2.82 -4.00 -7.15
CA LEU A 159 2.25 -5.32 -7.49
C LEU A 159 2.92 -6.45 -6.69
N ALA A 160 4.21 -6.29 -6.40
CA ALA A 160 4.98 -7.19 -5.55
C ALA A 160 4.75 -6.96 -4.05
N GLY A 161 3.94 -5.98 -3.65
CA GLY A 161 3.67 -5.65 -2.25
C GLY A 161 4.89 -5.08 -1.51
N LYS A 162 5.86 -4.51 -2.25
CA LYS A 162 7.12 -3.98 -1.71
C LYS A 162 7.13 -2.47 -1.52
N THR A 163 5.97 -1.81 -1.54
CA THR A 163 5.91 -0.36 -1.32
C THR A 163 6.30 0.00 0.11
N LYS A 164 7.00 1.12 0.22
CA LYS A 164 7.24 1.79 1.48
C LYS A 164 6.09 2.70 1.82
N LYS A 165 5.85 2.86 3.12
CA LYS A 165 4.70 3.57 3.67
C LYS A 165 5.12 4.71 4.58
N CYS A 166 6.33 4.66 5.12
CA CYS A 166 6.80 5.64 6.09
C CYS A 166 8.21 6.12 5.74
N LEU A 167 8.38 7.43 5.79
CA LEU A 167 9.66 8.12 5.72
C LEU A 167 10.01 8.60 7.13
N VAL A 168 11.09 8.05 7.69
CA VAL A 168 11.64 8.45 8.98
C VAL A 168 12.86 9.34 8.74
N LEU A 169 12.86 10.50 9.37
CA LEU A 169 13.83 11.56 9.12
C LEU A 169 14.66 11.82 10.38
N ASP A 170 15.95 11.97 10.20
CA ASP A 170 16.78 12.78 11.11
C ASP A 170 16.47 14.29 10.93
N LEU A 171 17.12 15.17 11.69
CA LEU A 171 16.81 16.60 11.75
C LEU A 171 18.01 17.45 11.36
N ASP A 172 19.06 17.47 12.19
CA ASP A 172 20.27 18.25 11.95
C ASP A 172 20.96 17.74 10.67
N ASN A 173 21.44 18.68 9.84
CA ASN A 173 21.99 18.41 8.50
C ASN A 173 21.10 17.58 7.55
N THR A 174 19.84 17.32 7.92
CA THR A 174 18.87 16.54 7.15
C THR A 174 17.69 17.40 6.72
N LEU A 175 16.99 18.04 7.66
CA LEU A 175 15.88 18.96 7.39
C LEU A 175 16.30 20.43 7.42
N TRP A 176 17.45 20.75 7.99
CA TRP A 176 18.12 22.04 7.95
C TRP A 176 19.62 21.80 8.01
N GLY A 177 20.43 22.77 7.58
CA GLY A 177 21.88 22.68 7.76
C GLY A 177 22.32 23.18 9.13
N GLY A 178 23.33 22.56 9.72
CA GLY A 178 23.81 22.90 11.06
C GLY A 178 23.17 22.06 12.17
N ILE A 179 23.69 22.22 13.38
CA ILE A 179 23.32 21.47 14.58
C ILE A 179 22.58 22.41 15.52
N ILE A 180 21.29 22.19 15.77
CA ILE A 180 20.48 23.14 16.55
C ILE A 180 21.03 23.39 17.96
N GLY A 181 21.62 22.36 18.60
CA GLY A 181 22.21 22.48 19.94
C GLY A 181 23.50 23.30 19.99
N GLU A 182 24.17 23.50 18.85
CA GLU A 182 25.44 24.25 18.75
C GLU A 182 25.22 25.63 18.11
N ASP A 183 24.50 25.67 16.99
CA ASP A 183 24.29 26.87 16.16
C ASP A 183 23.12 27.73 16.65
N GLY A 184 22.18 27.12 17.38
CA GLY A 184 20.94 27.77 17.81
C GLY A 184 19.99 28.12 16.65
N LEU A 185 18.79 28.60 17.00
CA LEU A 185 17.71 28.86 16.02
C LEU A 185 18.12 29.81 14.88
N GLY A 186 18.97 30.81 15.17
CA GLY A 186 19.42 31.80 14.19
C GLY A 186 20.60 31.34 13.33
N GLY A 187 21.28 30.26 13.71
CA GLY A 187 22.47 29.74 13.03
C GLY A 187 22.18 28.59 12.07
N ILE A 188 21.07 27.87 12.25
CA ILE A 188 20.67 26.80 11.32
C ILE A 188 20.31 27.34 9.94
N LYS A 189 20.69 26.59 8.90
CA LYS A 189 20.54 26.96 7.49
C LYS A 189 19.24 26.39 6.94
N LEU A 190 18.22 27.25 6.88
CA LEU A 190 16.95 26.92 6.24
C LEU A 190 16.33 28.19 5.66
N SER A 191 16.27 28.28 4.33
CA SER A 191 15.80 29.48 3.65
C SER A 191 15.45 29.16 2.20
N PRO A 192 14.57 29.93 1.53
CA PRO A 192 14.27 29.74 0.11
C PRO A 192 15.45 30.01 -0.83
N THR A 193 16.53 30.63 -0.33
CA THR A 193 17.71 31.05 -1.11
C THR A 193 18.99 30.76 -0.33
N GLY A 194 20.15 30.80 -1.01
CA GLY A 194 21.46 30.60 -0.39
C GLY A 194 21.67 29.19 0.13
N GLU A 195 22.47 29.05 1.18
CA GLU A 195 22.88 27.74 1.73
C GLU A 195 21.73 26.92 2.34
N GLY A 196 20.62 27.57 2.72
CA GLY A 196 19.43 26.90 3.24
C GLY A 196 18.47 26.38 2.15
N ALA A 197 18.67 26.77 0.88
CA ALA A 197 17.76 26.42 -0.23
C ALA A 197 17.59 24.92 -0.46
N PRO A 198 18.66 24.09 -0.41
CA PRO A 198 18.51 22.65 -0.61
C PRO A 198 17.55 22.01 0.40
N TYR A 199 17.69 22.36 1.68
CA TYR A 199 16.84 21.85 2.76
C TYR A 199 15.40 22.32 2.62
N TYR A 200 15.19 23.58 2.23
CA TYR A 200 13.87 24.15 2.00
C TYR A 200 13.10 23.42 0.88
N GLU A 201 13.75 23.18 -0.27
CA GLU A 201 13.15 22.43 -1.37
C GLU A 201 12.97 20.94 -1.03
N PHE A 202 13.90 20.35 -0.29
CA PHE A 202 13.79 18.98 0.22
C PHE A 202 12.56 18.80 1.11
N GLN A 203 12.31 19.72 2.05
CA GLN A 203 11.11 19.69 2.89
C GLN A 203 9.82 19.82 2.07
N LYS A 204 9.80 20.61 0.99
CA LYS A 204 8.63 20.71 0.09
C LYS A 204 8.32 19.39 -0.60
N LEU A 205 9.35 18.66 -1.03
CA LEU A 205 9.17 17.31 -1.59
C LEU A 205 8.59 16.35 -0.54
N ILE A 206 9.15 16.35 0.67
CA ILE A 206 8.66 15.51 1.79
C ILE A 206 7.20 15.85 2.13
N LYS A 207 6.84 17.14 2.13
CA LYS A 207 5.46 17.59 2.32
C LYS A 207 4.53 17.02 1.25
N GLY A 208 4.95 17.04 -0.02
CA GLY A 208 4.21 16.43 -1.12
C GLY A 208 4.07 14.91 -1.00
N LEU A 209 5.07 14.20 -0.46
CA LEU A 209 4.95 12.76 -0.15
C LEU A 209 3.89 12.52 0.92
N LYS A 210 3.86 13.35 1.96
CA LYS A 210 2.85 13.27 3.02
C LYS A 210 1.44 13.51 2.49
N GLU A 211 1.27 14.48 1.59
CA GLU A 211 -0.01 14.74 0.92
C GLU A 211 -0.48 13.57 0.05
N ARG A 212 0.45 12.71 -0.40
CA ARG A 212 0.15 11.44 -1.10
C ARG A 212 -0.05 10.25 -0.15
N GLY A 213 -0.09 10.48 1.17
CA GLY A 213 -0.36 9.45 2.17
C GLY A 213 0.87 8.73 2.74
N ILE A 214 2.09 9.21 2.45
CA ILE A 214 3.31 8.70 3.10
C ILE A 214 3.38 9.22 4.55
N ILE A 215 3.61 8.31 5.48
CA ILE A 215 3.70 8.59 6.91
C ILE A 215 5.05 9.24 7.19
N LEU A 216 5.06 10.41 7.83
CA LEU A 216 6.31 11.02 8.29
C LEU A 216 6.53 10.70 9.77
N ALA A 217 7.76 10.34 10.11
CA ALA A 217 8.20 10.21 11.49
C ALA A 217 9.60 10.82 11.70
N ILE A 218 9.94 11.09 12.96
CA ILE A 218 11.26 11.63 13.33
C ILE A 218 12.01 10.60 14.18
N ALA A 219 13.27 10.35 13.86
CA ALA A 219 14.21 9.59 14.69
C ALA A 219 15.54 10.32 14.75
N SER A 220 15.70 11.19 15.74
CA SER A 220 16.83 12.12 15.80
C SER A 220 17.41 12.30 17.20
N SER A 221 18.71 12.56 17.23
CA SER A 221 19.51 12.70 18.44
C SER A 221 19.62 14.17 18.84
N ASN A 222 18.52 14.72 19.36
CA ASN A 222 18.44 16.11 19.80
C ASN A 222 17.78 16.26 21.17
N ASN A 223 17.89 17.46 21.71
CA ASN A 223 17.11 17.93 22.84
C ASN A 223 15.72 18.39 22.37
N GLU A 224 14.66 17.84 22.97
CA GLU A 224 13.28 18.03 22.50
C GLU A 224 12.79 19.50 22.53
N PRO A 225 13.10 20.33 23.55
CA PRO A 225 12.73 21.74 23.56
C PRO A 225 13.32 22.55 22.40
N ASP A 226 14.56 22.25 21.99
CA ASP A 226 15.24 22.97 20.91
C ASP A 226 14.58 22.67 19.56
N VAL A 227 14.26 21.40 19.32
CA VAL A 227 13.50 20.98 18.14
C VAL A 227 12.11 21.61 18.11
N LYS A 228 11.40 21.64 19.25
CA LYS A 228 10.10 22.32 19.36
C LYS A 228 10.21 23.81 19.04
N GLU A 229 11.28 24.47 19.48
CA GLU A 229 11.52 25.87 19.18
C GLU A 229 11.69 26.10 17.67
N VAL A 230 12.44 25.25 16.97
CA VAL A 230 12.60 25.32 15.50
C VAL A 230 11.25 25.20 14.80
N PHE A 231 10.46 24.17 15.10
CA PHE A 231 9.14 23.99 14.49
C PHE A 231 8.18 25.15 14.76
N ALA A 232 8.25 25.75 15.94
CA ALA A 232 7.35 26.83 16.35
C ALA A 232 7.76 28.20 15.79
N LYS A 233 9.07 28.51 15.77
CA LYS A 233 9.56 29.87 15.52
C LYS A 233 10.31 30.05 14.20
N HIS A 234 10.84 29.00 13.60
CA HIS A 234 11.65 29.14 12.40
C HIS A 234 10.80 29.50 11.18
N LYS A 235 10.98 30.73 10.66
CA LYS A 235 10.14 31.34 9.61
C LYS A 235 10.02 30.49 8.34
N HIS A 236 11.09 29.81 7.95
CA HIS A 236 11.16 29.05 6.70
C HIS A 236 10.93 27.54 6.88
N MET A 237 10.49 27.10 8.06
CA MET A 237 10.13 25.70 8.27
C MET A 237 8.86 25.36 7.47
N VAL A 238 8.99 24.48 6.48
CA VAL A 238 7.89 24.05 5.60
C VAL A 238 7.08 22.96 6.29
N LEU A 239 7.76 21.92 6.80
CA LEU A 239 7.14 20.85 7.57
C LEU A 239 6.73 21.38 8.95
N LYS A 240 5.55 21.00 9.42
CA LYS A 240 5.04 21.36 10.75
C LYS A 240 5.09 20.16 11.67
N GLU A 241 5.08 20.41 12.97
CA GLU A 241 5.10 19.34 13.99
C GLU A 241 3.95 18.33 13.77
N ASP A 242 2.78 18.81 13.37
CA ASP A 242 1.60 17.97 13.06
C ASP A 242 1.66 17.24 11.71
N ASP A 243 2.70 17.46 10.89
CA ASP A 243 2.93 16.62 9.72
C ASP A 243 3.53 15.25 10.08
N PHE A 244 4.09 15.11 11.29
CA PHE A 244 4.71 13.88 11.77
C PHE A 244 3.75 13.07 12.64
N ALA A 245 3.53 11.82 12.24
CA ALA A 245 2.64 10.90 12.94
C ALA A 245 3.24 10.37 14.25
N ALA A 246 4.57 10.24 14.31
CA ALA A 246 5.30 9.75 15.48
C ALA A 246 6.72 10.35 15.51
N ARG A 247 7.30 10.49 16.70
CA ARG A 247 8.61 11.13 16.89
C ARG A 247 9.40 10.45 18.01
N ARG A 248 10.72 10.36 17.81
CA ARG A 248 11.72 9.98 18.82
C ARG A 248 12.84 11.00 18.72
N VAL A 249 12.80 11.99 19.60
CA VAL A 249 13.80 13.05 19.74
C VAL A 249 14.47 12.85 21.08
N ASN A 250 15.55 12.07 21.09
CA ASN A 250 16.25 11.65 22.30
C ASN A 250 17.61 11.05 21.94
N TRP A 251 18.44 10.75 22.95
CA TRP A 251 19.77 10.16 22.77
C TRP A 251 19.78 8.63 22.82
N ASN A 252 18.61 7.98 22.67
CA ASN A 252 18.55 6.52 22.65
C ASN A 252 19.06 5.97 21.31
N ASN A 253 19.35 4.67 21.29
CA ASN A 253 19.75 3.98 20.07
C ASN A 253 18.70 4.14 18.95
N LYS A 254 19.12 4.62 17.77
CA LYS A 254 18.20 4.88 16.64
C LYS A 254 17.46 3.63 16.16
N ALA A 255 18.10 2.46 16.15
CA ALA A 255 17.43 1.21 15.77
C ALA A 255 16.29 0.85 16.73
N GLU A 256 16.47 1.09 18.03
CA GLU A 256 15.40 0.89 19.01
C GLU A 256 14.27 1.91 18.86
N ASN A 257 14.62 3.19 18.62
CA ASN A 257 13.64 4.21 18.27
C ASN A 257 12.81 3.81 17.03
N MET A 258 13.44 3.25 15.99
CA MET A 258 12.74 2.75 14.80
C MET A 258 11.77 1.61 15.11
N ARG A 259 12.15 0.63 15.95
CA ARG A 259 11.24 -0.45 16.37
C ARG A 259 10.02 0.09 17.11
N GLN A 260 10.24 1.05 17.99
CA GLN A 260 9.14 1.70 18.71
C GLN A 260 8.24 2.51 17.78
N LEU A 261 8.81 3.23 16.81
CA LEU A 261 8.04 3.94 15.78
C LEU A 261 7.21 2.96 14.95
N ALA A 262 7.78 1.82 14.55
CA ALA A 262 7.06 0.81 13.77
C ALA A 262 5.89 0.20 14.55
N ALA A 263 6.10 -0.13 15.82
CA ALA A 263 5.05 -0.61 16.71
C ALA A 263 3.95 0.43 16.92
N GLU A 264 4.33 1.69 17.17
CA GLU A 264 3.40 2.80 17.37
C GLU A 264 2.56 3.10 16.14
N LEU A 265 3.18 3.09 14.95
CA LEU A 265 2.52 3.35 13.66
C LEU A 265 1.79 2.11 13.13
N ASN A 266 1.98 0.95 13.76
CA ASN A 266 1.40 -0.34 13.37
C ASN A 266 1.74 -0.71 11.90
N ILE A 267 3.01 -0.56 11.54
CA ILE A 267 3.57 -0.94 10.24
C ILE A 267 4.82 -1.81 10.43
N GLY A 268 5.13 -2.63 9.43
CA GLY A 268 6.37 -3.40 9.42
C GLY A 268 7.59 -2.51 9.19
N LEU A 269 8.75 -2.92 9.73
CA LEU A 269 10.04 -2.26 9.50
C LEU A 269 10.40 -2.24 7.99
N ASP A 270 10.00 -3.29 7.27
CA ASP A 270 10.14 -3.41 5.81
C ASP A 270 9.37 -2.35 5.01
N ALA A 271 8.43 -1.65 5.65
CA ALA A 271 7.69 -0.54 5.05
C ALA A 271 8.28 0.85 5.38
N MET A 272 9.41 0.91 6.09
CA MET A 272 10.07 2.16 6.47
C MET A 272 11.29 2.46 5.61
N VAL A 273 11.50 3.75 5.37
CA VAL A 273 12.71 4.33 4.78
C VAL A 273 13.29 5.32 5.79
N PHE A 274 14.59 5.25 6.01
CA PHE A 274 15.31 6.15 6.91
C PHE A 274 16.25 7.07 6.13
N ILE A 275 16.20 8.36 6.42
CA ILE A 275 17.09 9.38 5.88
C ILE A 275 17.83 10.07 7.02
N ASP A 276 19.15 10.07 6.91
CA ASP A 276 20.09 10.65 7.86
C ASP A 276 21.35 11.06 7.08
N ASP A 277 21.91 12.22 7.36
CA ASP A 277 23.13 12.71 6.71
C ASP A 277 24.37 11.92 7.16
N ASP A 278 24.38 11.42 8.40
CA ASP A 278 25.52 10.71 8.98
C ASP A 278 25.58 9.26 8.48
N PRO A 279 26.63 8.87 7.72
CA PRO A 279 26.79 7.50 7.24
C PRO A 279 26.87 6.46 8.36
N ARG A 280 27.31 6.85 9.56
CA ARG A 280 27.39 5.94 10.72
C ARG A 280 26.01 5.54 11.21
N ASN A 281 25.07 6.49 11.25
CA ASN A 281 23.68 6.21 11.61
C ASN A 281 23.03 5.31 10.56
N ARG A 282 23.26 5.58 9.27
CA ARG A 282 22.76 4.73 8.19
C ARG A 282 23.26 3.30 8.31
N GLU A 283 24.55 3.12 8.54
CA GLU A 283 25.13 1.78 8.66
C GLU A 283 24.64 1.03 9.90
N LEU A 284 24.51 1.73 11.05
CA LEU A 284 23.91 1.16 12.26
C LEU A 284 22.52 0.58 11.99
N ILE A 285 21.69 1.29 11.21
CA ILE A 285 20.34 0.85 10.85
C ILE A 285 20.41 -0.39 9.95
N ARG A 286 21.30 -0.40 8.93
CA ARG A 286 21.48 -1.55 8.03
C ARG A 286 21.93 -2.81 8.77
N GLU A 287 22.80 -2.67 9.75
CA GLU A 287 23.29 -3.80 10.55
C GLU A 287 22.24 -4.29 11.56
N ALA A 288 21.59 -3.38 12.29
CA ALA A 288 20.73 -3.73 13.42
C ALA A 288 19.28 -4.08 13.04
N ILE A 289 18.76 -3.50 11.94
CA ILE A 289 17.39 -3.67 11.43
C ILE A 289 17.39 -3.60 9.90
N PRO A 290 17.97 -4.59 9.19
CA PRO A 290 18.12 -4.60 7.74
C PRO A 290 16.80 -4.51 6.95
N GLU A 291 15.66 -4.74 7.60
CA GLU A 291 14.34 -4.53 7.02
C GLU A 291 14.05 -3.05 6.72
N VAL A 292 14.58 -2.13 7.54
CA VAL A 292 14.47 -0.69 7.27
C VAL A 292 15.44 -0.31 6.17
N GLU A 293 14.93 0.37 5.14
CA GLU A 293 15.78 0.85 4.06
C GLU A 293 16.43 2.18 4.44
N ALA A 294 17.71 2.16 4.77
CA ALA A 294 18.50 3.38 4.98
C ALA A 294 19.01 3.93 3.63
N LEU A 295 18.40 5.02 3.17
CA LEU A 295 18.70 5.62 1.87
C LEU A 295 20.10 6.22 1.88
N GLU A 296 20.91 5.91 0.87
CA GLU A 296 22.25 6.48 0.78
C GLU A 296 22.17 7.95 0.34
N MET A 297 22.42 8.85 1.28
CA MET A 297 22.36 10.29 1.05
C MET A 297 23.73 10.81 0.60
N PRO A 298 23.76 11.69 -0.41
CA PRO A 298 25.02 12.32 -0.84
C PRO A 298 25.55 13.23 0.27
N VAL A 299 26.84 13.59 0.21
CA VAL A 299 27.41 14.55 1.17
C VAL A 299 26.90 15.97 0.90
N ASN A 300 26.59 16.30 -0.35
CA ASN A 300 26.11 17.61 -0.76
C ASN A 300 24.58 17.69 -0.64
N PRO A 301 24.03 18.58 0.22
CA PRO A 301 22.58 18.75 0.38
C PRO A 301 21.85 19.13 -0.91
N ALA A 302 22.52 19.78 -1.86
CA ALA A 302 21.94 20.15 -3.16
C ALA A 302 21.43 18.94 -3.96
N GLU A 303 21.94 17.74 -3.66
CA GLU A 303 21.57 16.52 -4.35
C GLU A 303 20.43 15.77 -3.63
N TYR A 304 20.05 16.14 -2.40
CA TYR A 304 19.04 15.43 -1.59
C TYR A 304 17.70 15.34 -2.31
N LEU A 305 17.28 16.46 -2.91
CA LEU A 305 16.06 16.54 -3.68
C LEU A 305 16.04 15.52 -4.82
N ARG A 306 17.16 15.41 -5.56
CA ARG A 306 17.27 14.47 -6.68
C ARG A 306 17.28 13.03 -6.18
N THR A 307 18.04 12.73 -5.12
CA THR A 307 18.11 11.41 -4.51
C THR A 307 16.71 10.90 -4.10
N LEU A 308 15.90 11.73 -3.45
CA LEU A 308 14.55 11.34 -3.03
C LEU A 308 13.54 11.30 -4.20
N LEU A 309 13.69 12.15 -5.23
CA LEU A 309 12.87 12.07 -6.45
C LEU A 309 13.11 10.79 -7.25
N ASP A 310 14.36 10.32 -7.29
CA ASP A 310 14.74 9.10 -8.00
C ASP A 310 14.35 7.83 -7.22
N TYR A 311 14.06 7.95 -5.92
CA TYR A 311 13.66 6.83 -5.09
C TYR A 311 12.25 6.30 -5.43
N LYS A 312 12.17 5.06 -5.92
CA LYS A 312 10.93 4.44 -6.41
C LYS A 312 10.14 3.65 -5.35
N GLY A 313 10.64 3.53 -4.13
CA GLY A 313 9.96 2.74 -3.08
C GLY A 313 8.60 3.29 -2.65
N PHE A 314 8.33 4.57 -2.88
CA PHE A 314 7.05 5.23 -2.63
C PHE A 314 6.08 5.22 -3.83
N THR A 315 6.40 4.50 -4.91
CA THR A 315 5.52 4.42 -6.08
C THR A 315 4.17 3.77 -5.74
N SER A 316 3.09 4.42 -6.15
CA SER A 316 1.72 3.89 -6.07
C SER A 316 1.08 3.79 -7.46
N LEU A 317 0.17 2.83 -7.66
CA LEU A 317 -0.59 2.63 -8.91
C LEU A 317 -1.91 3.41 -8.96
N GLY A 318 -2.07 4.37 -8.05
CA GLY A 318 -3.25 5.19 -7.90
C GLY A 318 -3.30 5.79 -6.50
N ILE A 319 -3.98 6.92 -6.36
CA ILE A 319 -4.35 7.45 -5.05
C ILE A 319 -5.59 6.66 -4.62
N THR A 320 -5.48 5.86 -3.56
CA THR A 320 -6.67 5.23 -2.99
C THR A 320 -7.37 6.22 -2.06
N ASP A 321 -8.69 6.12 -1.91
CA ASP A 321 -9.42 6.92 -0.91
C ASP A 321 -8.84 6.75 0.51
N GLU A 322 -8.20 5.60 0.76
CA GLU A 322 -7.47 5.33 2.00
C GLU A 322 -6.22 6.22 2.15
N ASP A 323 -5.50 6.52 1.07
CA ASP A 323 -4.30 7.38 1.10
C ASP A 323 -4.68 8.85 1.35
N ILE A 324 -5.84 9.30 0.85
CA ILE A 324 -6.38 10.64 1.13
C ILE A 324 -6.85 10.75 2.59
N LYS A 325 -7.56 9.73 3.10
CA LYS A 325 -8.07 9.71 4.47
C LYS A 325 -6.97 9.47 5.53
N ARG A 326 -5.81 8.89 5.17
CA ARG A 326 -4.72 8.54 6.12
C ARG A 326 -4.19 9.71 6.93
N THR A 327 -4.10 10.90 6.35
CA THR A 327 -3.60 12.09 7.09
C THR A 327 -4.53 12.47 8.25
N GLY A 328 -5.85 12.36 8.06
CA GLY A 328 -6.83 12.59 9.14
C GLY A 328 -6.78 11.51 10.21
N MET A 329 -6.59 10.25 9.81
CA MET A 329 -6.53 9.10 10.74
C MET A 329 -5.43 9.26 11.80
N TYR A 330 -4.26 9.84 11.48
CA TYR A 330 -3.19 10.05 12.46
C TYR A 330 -3.50 11.15 13.48
N ALA A 331 -4.13 12.24 13.04
CA ALA A 331 -4.60 13.27 13.96
C ALA A 331 -5.64 12.69 14.94
N ASP A 332 -6.52 11.82 14.45
CA ASP A 332 -7.50 11.13 15.28
C ASP A 332 -6.84 10.08 16.19
N GLU A 333 -5.81 9.37 15.74
CA GLU A 333 -5.06 8.43 16.58
C GLU A 333 -4.28 9.14 17.70
N LYS A 334 -3.73 10.34 17.43
CA LYS A 334 -3.12 11.22 18.44
C LYS A 334 -4.16 11.60 19.51
N LYS A 335 -5.37 11.99 19.11
CA LYS A 335 -6.48 12.29 20.04
C LYS A 335 -6.88 11.05 20.85
N ARG A 336 -6.98 9.87 20.22
CA ARG A 336 -7.27 8.59 20.91
C ARG A 336 -6.21 8.27 21.96
N ARG A 337 -4.93 8.51 21.66
CA ARG A 337 -3.83 8.28 22.60
C ARG A 337 -3.87 9.25 23.77
N GLN A 338 -4.03 10.54 23.51
CA GLN A 338 -4.21 11.55 24.56
C GLN A 338 -5.41 11.22 25.44
N PHE A 339 -6.50 10.74 24.85
CA PHE A 339 -7.66 10.27 25.60
C PHE A 339 -7.32 9.03 26.44
N LYS A 340 -6.58 8.06 25.91
CA LYS A 340 -6.14 6.88 26.66
C LYS A 340 -5.28 7.23 27.87
N GLU A 341 -4.38 8.20 27.74
CA GLU A 341 -3.53 8.69 28.85
C GLU A 341 -4.34 9.33 29.99
N GLN A 342 -5.55 9.82 29.70
CA GLN A 342 -6.46 10.42 30.68
C GLN A 342 -7.37 9.39 31.37
N VAL A 343 -7.43 8.15 30.89
CA VAL A 343 -8.33 7.11 31.42
C VAL A 343 -7.54 5.98 32.08
N ILE A 344 -7.93 5.63 33.31
CA ILE A 344 -7.20 4.68 34.17
C ILE A 344 -7.46 3.22 33.77
N ASP A 345 -8.66 2.90 33.24
CA ASP A 345 -9.10 1.54 32.91
C ASP A 345 -9.42 1.40 31.42
N LEU A 346 -9.10 0.23 30.86
CA LEU A 346 -9.43 -0.17 29.50
C LEU A 346 -10.95 -0.16 29.23
N ASP A 347 -11.79 -0.62 30.16
CA ASP A 347 -13.25 -0.67 29.94
C ASP A 347 -13.85 0.73 29.83
N LEU A 348 -13.42 1.64 30.72
CA LEU A 348 -13.79 3.05 30.67
C LEU A 348 -13.28 3.73 29.39
N PHE A 349 -12.09 3.36 28.93
CA PHE A 349 -11.54 3.87 27.68
C PHE A 349 -12.38 3.43 26.48
N LEU A 350 -12.72 2.14 26.38
CA LEU A 350 -13.52 1.59 25.28
C LEU A 350 -14.93 2.19 25.26
N ARG A 351 -15.58 2.33 26.41
CA ARG A 351 -16.86 3.07 26.56
C ARG A 351 -16.73 4.51 26.12
N GLY A 352 -15.65 5.16 26.52
CA GLY A 352 -15.36 6.55 26.20
C GLY A 352 -15.07 6.82 24.72
N LEU A 353 -14.65 5.82 23.94
CA LEU A 353 -14.43 5.96 22.49
C LEU A 353 -15.74 6.19 21.73
N GLY A 354 -16.87 5.66 22.23
CA GLY A 354 -18.15 5.71 21.52
C GLY A 354 -18.09 4.94 20.21
N LEU A 355 -17.66 3.66 20.27
CA LEU A 355 -17.50 2.81 19.10
C LEU A 355 -18.84 2.59 18.40
N SER A 356 -18.85 2.75 17.09
CA SER A 356 -19.98 2.40 16.23
C SER A 356 -19.49 1.54 15.08
N ILE A 357 -20.16 0.41 14.88
CA ILE A 357 -19.82 -0.54 13.82
C ILE A 357 -21.03 -0.78 12.92
N THR A 358 -20.78 -0.99 11.64
CA THR A 358 -21.78 -1.40 10.66
C THR A 358 -21.34 -2.71 10.04
N ILE A 359 -22.16 -3.76 10.20
CA ILE A 359 -21.98 -5.08 9.60
C ILE A 359 -22.95 -5.19 8.44
N GLN A 360 -22.44 -5.37 7.23
CA GLN A 360 -23.29 -5.42 6.04
C GLN A 360 -22.84 -6.47 5.03
N PRO A 361 -23.77 -7.04 4.23
CA PRO A 361 -23.42 -7.83 3.06
C PRO A 361 -22.46 -7.08 2.13
N VAL A 362 -21.48 -7.78 1.59
CA VAL A 362 -20.62 -7.22 0.52
C VAL A 362 -21.49 -6.92 -0.70
N SER A 363 -21.34 -5.71 -1.25
CA SER A 363 -21.94 -5.27 -2.50
C SER A 363 -20.86 -5.15 -3.59
N GLY A 364 -21.25 -4.86 -4.83
CA GLY A 364 -20.28 -4.63 -5.91
C GLY A 364 -19.25 -3.53 -5.59
N ALA A 365 -19.67 -2.47 -4.87
CA ALA A 365 -18.79 -1.38 -4.45
C ALA A 365 -17.76 -1.82 -3.38
N HIS A 366 -18.06 -2.88 -2.62
CA HIS A 366 -17.19 -3.38 -1.56
C HIS A 366 -16.14 -4.38 -2.07
N LEU A 367 -16.31 -4.96 -3.26
CA LEU A 367 -15.46 -6.05 -3.79
C LEU A 367 -13.96 -5.73 -3.79
N PRO A 368 -13.50 -4.57 -4.31
CA PRO A 368 -12.07 -4.25 -4.31
C PRO A 368 -11.48 -4.24 -2.91
N ARG A 369 -12.24 -3.72 -1.94
CA ARG A 369 -11.79 -3.63 -0.55
C ARG A 369 -11.82 -4.99 0.15
N ALA A 370 -12.84 -5.81 -0.07
CA ALA A 370 -12.91 -7.17 0.47
C ALA A 370 -11.72 -8.02 -0.02
N ALA A 371 -11.44 -7.97 -1.33
CA ALA A 371 -10.28 -8.65 -1.91
C ALA A 371 -8.98 -8.12 -1.29
N GLN A 372 -8.79 -6.80 -1.24
CA GLN A 372 -7.60 -6.20 -0.65
C GLN A 372 -7.37 -6.59 0.82
N LEU A 373 -8.43 -6.67 1.63
CA LEU A 373 -8.33 -7.13 3.01
C LEU A 373 -7.80 -8.56 3.11
N THR A 374 -8.26 -9.45 2.22
CA THR A 374 -7.72 -10.82 2.14
C THR A 374 -6.25 -10.81 1.73
N GLN A 375 -5.81 -9.92 0.84
CA GLN A 375 -4.41 -9.84 0.39
C GLN A 375 -3.45 -9.31 1.46
N LYS A 376 -3.88 -8.29 2.21
CA LYS A 376 -2.99 -7.53 3.11
C LYS A 376 -3.00 -8.01 4.57
N THR A 377 -4.04 -8.73 5.00
CA THR A 377 -4.19 -9.11 6.41
C THR A 377 -3.53 -10.45 6.71
N ASN A 378 -2.45 -10.39 7.48
CA ASN A 378 -1.66 -11.55 7.88
C ASN A 378 -1.78 -11.89 9.36
N GLN A 379 -1.81 -10.88 10.24
CA GLN A 379 -1.69 -11.12 11.68
C GLN A 379 -3.00 -11.61 12.31
N PHE A 380 -4.12 -10.99 11.98
CA PHE A 380 -5.44 -11.39 12.47
C PHE A 380 -6.26 -11.97 11.33
N ASN A 381 -5.90 -13.18 10.92
CA ASN A 381 -6.52 -13.91 9.84
C ASN A 381 -6.46 -15.42 10.16
N LEU A 382 -7.62 -16.06 10.29
CA LEU A 382 -7.69 -17.46 10.74
C LEU A 382 -7.13 -18.44 9.72
N THR A 383 -7.22 -18.15 8.42
CA THR A 383 -6.83 -19.09 7.36
C THR A 383 -5.75 -18.56 6.43
N THR A 384 -5.53 -17.24 6.40
CA THR A 384 -4.63 -16.55 5.46
C THR A 384 -4.93 -16.78 3.98
N ARG A 385 -6.14 -17.23 3.66
CA ARG A 385 -6.62 -17.39 2.28
C ARG A 385 -6.67 -16.03 1.57
N ARG A 386 -6.38 -16.06 0.28
CA ARG A 386 -6.20 -14.88 -0.59
C ARG A 386 -7.19 -14.97 -1.73
N TYR A 387 -8.01 -13.95 -1.87
CA TYR A 387 -9.04 -13.89 -2.89
C TYR A 387 -8.92 -12.63 -3.73
N GLN A 388 -9.20 -12.79 -5.01
CA GLN A 388 -9.44 -11.72 -5.97
C GLN A 388 -10.93 -11.37 -5.98
N GLU A 389 -11.27 -10.20 -6.54
CA GLU A 389 -12.64 -9.72 -6.62
C GLU A 389 -13.58 -10.71 -7.31
N ALA A 390 -13.11 -11.34 -8.39
CA ALA A 390 -13.88 -12.34 -9.14
C ALA A 390 -14.21 -13.59 -8.31
N GLU A 391 -13.29 -14.01 -7.43
CA GLU A 391 -13.50 -15.18 -6.58
C GLU A 391 -14.56 -14.90 -5.51
N ILE A 392 -14.48 -13.74 -4.84
CA ILE A 392 -15.49 -13.32 -3.85
C ILE A 392 -16.85 -13.14 -4.53
N LYS A 393 -16.89 -12.54 -5.72
CA LYS A 393 -18.12 -12.38 -6.50
C LYS A 393 -18.74 -13.74 -6.86
N ASN A 394 -17.92 -14.73 -7.22
CA ASN A 394 -18.39 -16.09 -7.51
C ASN A 394 -18.93 -16.79 -6.25
N MET A 395 -18.32 -16.57 -5.08
CA MET A 395 -18.82 -17.07 -3.79
C MET A 395 -20.21 -16.49 -3.49
N MET A 396 -20.36 -15.17 -3.62
CA MET A 396 -21.65 -14.49 -3.44
C MET A 396 -22.72 -15.04 -4.40
N ALA A 397 -22.37 -15.29 -5.66
CA ALA A 397 -23.28 -15.85 -6.66
C ALA A 397 -23.74 -17.29 -6.34
N LYS A 398 -22.96 -18.05 -5.56
CA LYS A 398 -23.32 -19.39 -5.08
C LYS A 398 -24.20 -19.36 -3.82
N GLY A 399 -24.53 -18.17 -3.31
CA GLY A 399 -25.31 -17.99 -2.08
C GLY A 399 -24.48 -18.09 -0.79
N GLU A 400 -23.15 -18.09 -0.89
CA GLU A 400 -22.27 -17.98 0.27
C GLU A 400 -22.44 -16.59 0.93
N LYS A 401 -22.30 -16.53 2.25
CA LYS A 401 -22.49 -15.30 3.02
C LYS A 401 -21.15 -14.60 3.21
N VAL A 402 -21.07 -13.35 2.80
CA VAL A 402 -19.88 -12.50 2.83
C VAL A 402 -20.24 -11.16 3.48
N TRP A 403 -19.88 -10.98 4.74
CA TRP A 403 -20.08 -9.71 5.45
C TRP A 403 -18.78 -8.92 5.55
N ILE A 404 -18.91 -7.60 5.43
CA ILE A 404 -17.84 -6.64 5.65
C ILE A 404 -18.18 -5.74 6.84
N LEU A 405 -17.15 -5.35 7.58
CA LEU A 405 -17.27 -4.53 8.79
C LEU A 405 -16.72 -3.13 8.52
N ASP A 406 -17.55 -2.11 8.74
CA ASP A 406 -17.14 -0.71 8.86
C ASP A 406 -17.10 -0.29 10.35
N VAL A 407 -16.14 0.54 10.73
CA VAL A 407 -15.91 0.95 12.12
C VAL A 407 -15.60 2.44 12.18
N LYS A 408 -16.22 3.13 13.14
CA LYS A 408 -15.93 4.52 13.50
C LYS A 408 -15.97 4.71 15.02
N ASP A 409 -15.38 5.79 15.49
CA ASP A 409 -15.49 6.27 16.86
C ASP A 409 -15.76 7.78 16.91
N LYS A 410 -15.80 8.38 18.10
CA LYS A 410 -16.04 9.82 18.25
C LYS A 410 -14.94 10.71 17.64
N PHE A 411 -13.76 10.16 17.36
CA PHE A 411 -12.63 10.92 16.84
C PHE A 411 -12.57 10.85 15.31
N GLY A 412 -12.94 9.72 14.71
CA GLY A 412 -12.96 9.55 13.27
C GLY A 412 -13.32 8.14 12.80
N GLU A 413 -13.24 7.93 11.49
CA GLU A 413 -13.52 6.65 10.84
C GLU A 413 -12.27 5.77 10.78
N TYR A 414 -12.42 4.48 11.09
CA TYR A 414 -11.42 3.46 10.76
C TYR A 414 -11.63 2.86 9.36
N GLY A 415 -12.89 2.89 8.89
CA GLY A 415 -13.33 2.38 7.59
C GLY A 415 -13.57 0.87 7.59
N LEU A 416 -13.63 0.31 6.38
CA LEU A 416 -13.82 -1.11 6.13
C LEU A 416 -12.61 -1.92 6.63
N THR A 417 -12.79 -2.61 7.76
CA THR A 417 -11.72 -3.17 8.58
C THR A 417 -11.87 -4.65 8.89
N GLY A 418 -12.99 -5.30 8.58
CA GLY A 418 -13.17 -6.74 8.81
C GLY A 418 -13.91 -7.43 7.68
N LEU A 419 -13.65 -8.72 7.50
CA LEU A 419 -14.33 -9.56 6.52
C LEU A 419 -14.60 -10.94 7.13
N ILE A 420 -15.81 -11.46 6.93
CA ILE A 420 -16.14 -12.86 7.20
C ILE A 420 -16.81 -13.49 5.98
N ILE A 421 -16.28 -14.62 5.52
CA ILE A 421 -16.81 -15.44 4.42
C ILE A 421 -17.26 -16.76 5.03
N VAL A 422 -18.52 -17.10 4.80
CA VAL A 422 -19.15 -18.32 5.29
C VAL A 422 -19.80 -19.06 4.13
N ARG A 423 -19.32 -20.27 3.87
CA ARG A 423 -19.89 -21.15 2.85
C ARG A 423 -21.10 -21.87 3.40
N ASN A 424 -22.08 -22.07 2.53
CA ASN A 424 -23.29 -22.82 2.82
C ASN A 424 -23.26 -24.15 2.07
N HIS A 425 -22.84 -25.23 2.75
CA HIS A 425 -22.87 -26.59 2.23
C HIS A 425 -23.93 -27.39 3.03
N GLU A 426 -23.64 -28.63 3.44
CA GLU A 426 -24.50 -29.36 4.40
C GLU A 426 -24.53 -28.70 5.79
N PHE A 427 -23.46 -27.98 6.12
CA PHE A 427 -23.26 -27.20 7.34
C PHE A 427 -22.68 -25.81 6.98
N TRP A 428 -22.68 -24.89 7.94
CA TRP A 428 -21.98 -23.60 7.78
C TRP A 428 -20.47 -23.81 7.91
N GLU A 429 -19.69 -23.29 6.97
CA GLU A 429 -18.22 -23.30 7.06
C GLU A 429 -17.67 -21.88 7.04
N ILE A 430 -16.98 -21.48 8.10
CA ILE A 430 -16.22 -20.22 8.15
C ILE A 430 -14.95 -20.44 7.33
N ASP A 431 -15.00 -20.00 6.08
CA ASP A 431 -13.88 -20.03 5.14
C ASP A 431 -12.80 -19.03 5.53
N THR A 432 -13.22 -17.80 5.84
CA THR A 432 -12.33 -16.70 6.14
C THR A 432 -12.93 -15.84 7.24
N PHE A 433 -12.12 -15.54 8.24
CA PHE A 433 -12.37 -14.44 9.17
C PHE A 433 -11.08 -13.68 9.38
N LEU A 434 -11.12 -12.39 9.13
CA LEU A 434 -9.99 -11.50 9.27
C LEU A 434 -10.41 -10.12 9.75
N MET A 435 -9.45 -9.43 10.36
CA MET A 435 -9.63 -8.07 10.82
C MET A 435 -8.33 -7.28 10.67
N SER A 436 -8.46 -6.03 10.25
CA SER A 436 -7.37 -5.08 10.18
C SER A 436 -6.80 -4.81 11.56
N CYS A 437 -5.48 -4.69 11.66
CA CYS A 437 -4.78 -4.40 12.90
C CYS A 437 -5.18 -3.06 13.56
N ARG A 438 -5.85 -2.15 12.85
CA ARG A 438 -6.27 -0.83 13.35
C ARG A 438 -7.39 -0.87 14.39
N VAL A 439 -8.20 -1.93 14.38
CA VAL A 439 -9.37 -2.07 15.26
C VAL A 439 -9.19 -3.17 16.33
N LEU A 440 -8.06 -3.89 16.30
CA LEU A 440 -7.74 -4.92 17.28
C LEU A 440 -7.55 -4.36 18.69
N GLY A 441 -7.84 -5.20 19.69
CA GLY A 441 -7.75 -4.84 21.11
C GLY A 441 -8.89 -3.95 21.60
N LYS A 442 -9.92 -3.75 20.77
CA LYS A 442 -11.14 -3.00 21.10
C LYS A 442 -12.38 -3.88 21.30
N ARG A 443 -12.19 -5.21 21.29
CA ARG A 443 -13.25 -6.23 21.36
C ARG A 443 -14.26 -6.18 20.19
N ILE A 444 -13.94 -5.44 19.13
CA ILE A 444 -14.75 -5.36 17.91
C ILE A 444 -14.76 -6.72 17.18
N GLU A 445 -13.65 -7.45 17.27
CA GLU A 445 -13.57 -8.83 16.79
C GLU A 445 -14.58 -9.76 17.48
N GLU A 446 -14.91 -9.47 18.73
CA GLU A 446 -15.87 -10.26 19.50
C GLU A 446 -17.30 -9.99 18.99
N GLU A 447 -17.62 -8.70 18.88
CA GLU A 447 -18.91 -8.21 18.39
C GLU A 447 -19.19 -8.65 16.95
N PHE A 448 -18.25 -8.45 16.04
CA PHE A 448 -18.44 -8.79 14.62
C PHE A 448 -18.66 -10.29 14.41
N PHE A 449 -17.82 -11.13 15.02
CA PHE A 449 -17.93 -12.57 14.88
C PHE A 449 -19.20 -13.10 15.55
N GLY A 450 -19.50 -12.64 16.78
CA GLY A 450 -20.70 -13.04 17.51
C GLY A 450 -22.00 -12.68 16.79
N GLN A 451 -22.09 -11.47 16.23
CA GLN A 451 -23.24 -11.03 15.44
C GLN A 451 -23.39 -11.84 14.15
N ALA A 452 -22.30 -12.14 13.43
CA ALA A 452 -22.35 -12.99 12.25
C ALA A 452 -22.87 -14.40 12.57
N LEU A 453 -22.38 -15.03 13.65
CA LEU A 453 -22.89 -16.32 14.11
C LEU A 453 -24.37 -16.25 14.51
N ASN A 454 -24.80 -15.18 15.17
CA ASN A 454 -26.19 -14.98 15.56
C ASN A 454 -27.11 -14.81 14.33
N GLN A 455 -26.64 -14.18 13.26
CA GLN A 455 -27.37 -14.10 12.00
C GLN A 455 -27.52 -15.47 11.33
N LEU A 456 -26.45 -16.27 11.29
CA LEU A 456 -26.49 -17.63 10.74
C LEU A 456 -27.46 -18.53 11.53
N LYS A 457 -27.43 -18.43 12.87
CA LYS A 457 -28.36 -19.15 13.76
C LYS A 457 -29.83 -18.87 13.42
N LYS A 458 -30.18 -17.62 13.12
CA LYS A 458 -31.56 -17.22 12.76
C LYS A 458 -32.02 -17.79 11.42
N GLN A 459 -31.08 -18.00 10.48
CA GLN A 459 -31.40 -18.55 9.17
C GLN A 459 -31.53 -20.07 9.21
N ASP A 460 -30.57 -20.74 9.83
CA ASP A 460 -30.54 -22.19 9.94
C ASP A 460 -29.66 -22.62 11.12
N PRO A 461 -30.23 -23.12 12.24
CA PRO A 461 -29.49 -23.57 13.40
C PRO A 461 -28.82 -24.93 13.09
N LYS A 462 -27.73 -24.87 12.34
CA LYS A 462 -26.85 -25.98 11.98
C LYS A 462 -25.56 -25.94 12.79
N THR A 463 -24.83 -27.05 12.76
CA THR A 463 -23.41 -27.05 13.07
C THR A 463 -22.68 -26.06 12.18
N ILE A 464 -21.81 -25.26 12.78
CA ILE A 464 -20.83 -24.44 12.08
C ILE A 464 -19.44 -25.01 12.30
N ILE A 465 -18.66 -25.09 11.23
CA ILE A 465 -17.26 -25.44 11.29
C ILE A 465 -16.41 -24.23 10.92
N GLY A 466 -15.20 -24.18 11.45
CA GLY A 466 -14.21 -23.18 11.09
C GLY A 466 -12.82 -23.80 11.02
N GLN A 467 -11.96 -23.23 10.19
CA GLN A 467 -10.57 -23.68 10.08
C GLN A 467 -9.62 -22.63 10.62
N TYR A 468 -8.61 -23.08 11.35
CA TYR A 468 -7.42 -22.31 11.69
C TYR A 468 -6.20 -22.91 10.98
N LEU A 469 -5.55 -22.13 10.12
CA LEU A 469 -4.33 -22.53 9.42
C LEU A 469 -3.14 -21.76 10.04
N PRO A 470 -2.30 -22.43 10.85
CA PRO A 470 -1.21 -21.76 11.54
C PRO A 470 -0.12 -21.29 10.57
N THR A 471 0.39 -20.10 10.83
CA THR A 471 1.52 -19.47 10.14
C THR A 471 2.39 -18.75 11.17
N ALA A 472 3.61 -18.37 10.79
CA ALA A 472 4.48 -17.58 11.67
C ALA A 472 3.89 -16.20 12.05
N LYS A 473 2.89 -15.70 11.31
CA LYS A 473 2.35 -14.34 11.49
C LYS A 473 1.00 -14.30 12.20
N ASN A 474 0.23 -15.39 12.25
CA ASN A 474 -1.15 -15.42 12.78
C ASN A 474 -1.29 -16.19 14.11
N GLU A 475 -0.23 -16.27 14.90
CA GLU A 475 -0.26 -16.97 16.18
C GLU A 475 -1.29 -16.36 17.16
N GLN A 476 -1.49 -15.03 17.12
CA GLN A 476 -2.43 -14.32 18.02
C GLN A 476 -3.89 -14.79 17.92
N VAL A 477 -4.29 -15.45 16.82
CA VAL A 477 -5.67 -15.95 16.63
C VAL A 477 -5.82 -17.46 16.89
N LYS A 478 -4.76 -18.14 17.33
CA LYS A 478 -4.75 -19.59 17.61
C LYS A 478 -5.91 -20.06 18.49
N ASP A 479 -6.26 -19.27 19.50
CA ASP A 479 -7.30 -19.59 20.48
C ASP A 479 -8.62 -18.85 20.21
N PHE A 480 -8.77 -18.18 19.06
CA PHE A 480 -9.95 -17.38 18.72
C PHE A 480 -11.23 -18.21 18.75
N TYR A 481 -11.28 -19.34 18.05
CA TYR A 481 -12.45 -20.23 18.03
C TYR A 481 -12.85 -20.73 19.42
N ARG A 482 -11.87 -21.06 20.28
CA ARG A 482 -12.14 -21.51 21.64
C ARG A 482 -12.88 -20.46 22.48
N ARG A 483 -12.57 -19.17 22.28
CA ARG A 483 -13.26 -18.06 22.98
C ARG A 483 -14.76 -18.01 22.68
N PHE A 484 -15.16 -18.48 21.50
CA PHE A 484 -16.55 -18.62 21.09
C PHE A 484 -17.11 -20.01 21.33
N GLY A 485 -16.46 -20.82 22.18
CA GLY A 485 -16.88 -22.16 22.58
C GLY A 485 -16.94 -23.18 21.44
N PHE A 486 -16.15 -22.97 20.38
CA PHE A 486 -15.90 -24.05 19.44
C PHE A 486 -14.99 -25.09 20.08
N THR A 487 -15.18 -26.34 19.68
CA THR A 487 -14.36 -27.49 20.09
C THR A 487 -13.54 -27.98 18.89
N LYS A 488 -12.36 -28.57 19.15
CA LYS A 488 -11.56 -29.14 18.07
C LYS A 488 -12.18 -30.44 17.60
N ARG A 489 -12.32 -30.61 16.29
CA ARG A 489 -12.82 -31.85 15.72
C ARG A 489 -11.72 -32.91 15.69
N GLU A 490 -11.97 -34.08 16.27
CA GLU A 490 -11.07 -35.24 16.18
C GLU A 490 -11.24 -35.94 14.82
N SER A 491 -10.81 -35.31 13.74
CA SER A 491 -11.04 -35.84 12.39
C SER A 491 -9.82 -35.72 11.47
N GLY A 492 -8.65 -36.23 11.88
CA GLY A 492 -7.46 -36.46 11.02
C GLY A 492 -6.83 -35.25 10.28
N ARG A 493 -7.50 -34.11 10.21
CA ARG A 493 -7.09 -32.84 9.64
C ARG A 493 -6.93 -31.86 10.79
N GLU A 494 -5.69 -31.44 11.04
CA GLU A 494 -5.41 -30.46 12.10
C GLU A 494 -6.09 -29.12 11.81
N GLY A 495 -6.47 -28.42 12.88
CA GLY A 495 -6.97 -27.04 12.80
C GLY A 495 -8.46 -26.88 12.48
N ILE A 496 -9.25 -27.96 12.46
CA ILE A 496 -10.72 -27.88 12.31
C ILE A 496 -11.38 -27.70 13.69
N TRP A 497 -12.29 -26.75 13.74
CA TRP A 497 -13.09 -26.41 14.91
C TRP A 497 -14.57 -26.51 14.55
N GLU A 498 -15.40 -26.96 15.48
CA GLU A 498 -16.84 -27.09 15.29
C GLU A 498 -17.63 -26.57 16.49
N ARG A 499 -18.83 -26.07 16.21
CA ARG A 499 -19.79 -25.61 17.21
C ARG A 499 -21.22 -25.85 16.73
N ASP A 500 -22.09 -26.26 17.65
CA ASP A 500 -23.53 -26.22 17.41
C ASP A 500 -24.06 -24.78 17.62
N LEU A 501 -24.80 -24.24 16.64
CA LEU A 501 -25.41 -22.92 16.77
C LEU A 501 -26.72 -22.94 17.54
N SER A 502 -27.35 -24.10 17.76
CA SER A 502 -28.62 -24.21 18.48
C SER A 502 -28.52 -23.65 19.91
N ASP A 503 -27.41 -23.93 20.60
CA ASP A 503 -27.10 -23.46 21.95
C ASP A 503 -26.35 -22.13 22.00
N PHE A 504 -25.94 -21.59 20.83
CA PHE A 504 -25.12 -20.39 20.79
C PHE A 504 -25.91 -19.17 21.27
N THR A 505 -25.41 -18.53 22.31
CA THR A 505 -25.93 -17.25 22.81
C THR A 505 -24.84 -16.20 22.72
N PHE A 506 -25.11 -15.11 22.01
CA PHE A 506 -24.23 -13.96 21.96
C PHE A 506 -24.90 -12.79 22.68
N GLN A 507 -24.18 -12.20 23.64
CA GLN A 507 -24.58 -10.94 24.27
C GLN A 507 -23.78 -9.81 23.62
N PRO A 508 -24.44 -8.89 22.88
CA PRO A 508 -23.79 -7.72 22.32
C PRO A 508 -23.10 -6.89 23.41
N LEU A 509 -21.95 -6.33 23.07
CA LEU A 509 -21.21 -5.44 23.94
C LEU A 509 -21.98 -4.12 24.08
N ASP A 510 -22.38 -3.78 25.30
CA ASP A 510 -23.22 -2.62 25.63
C ASP A 510 -22.60 -1.26 25.24
N PHE A 511 -21.28 -1.23 25.04
CA PHE A 511 -20.52 -0.03 24.67
C PHE A 511 -20.22 0.09 23.17
N ILE A 512 -20.64 -0.89 22.35
CA ILE A 512 -20.50 -0.83 20.90
C ILE A 512 -21.88 -0.63 20.28
N ASN A 513 -22.05 0.48 19.57
CA ASN A 513 -23.27 0.72 18.80
C ASN A 513 -23.20 -0.06 17.47
N THR A 514 -23.88 -1.21 17.44
CA THR A 514 -23.90 -2.13 16.30
C THR A 514 -25.12 -1.90 15.40
N ASP A 515 -24.86 -1.53 14.15
CA ASP A 515 -25.83 -1.62 13.05
C ASP A 515 -25.54 -2.86 12.21
N ILE A 516 -26.55 -3.70 11.98
CA ILE A 516 -26.41 -4.94 11.20
C ILE A 516 -27.46 -5.03 10.11
N GLN A 517 -26.99 -5.01 8.86
CA GLN A 517 -27.81 -5.20 7.68
C GLN A 517 -27.94 -6.69 7.38
N GLN A 518 -29.15 -7.12 7.05
CA GLN A 518 -29.45 -8.51 6.73
C GLN A 518 -29.29 -8.76 5.23
N TYR A 519 -29.09 -10.03 4.87
CA TYR A 519 -29.33 -10.46 3.50
C TYR A 519 -30.83 -10.40 3.24
N GLU A 520 -31.23 -9.74 2.16
CA GLU A 520 -32.60 -9.81 1.64
C GLU A 520 -32.96 -11.23 1.17
#